data_AF-A0AAN8PH65-F1
#
_entry.id   AF-A0AAN8PH65-F1
#
_cell.length_a   1.000
_cell.length_b   1.000
_cell.length_c   1.000
_cell.angle_alpha   90.00
_cell.angle_beta   90.00
_cell.angle_gamma   90.00
#
_symmetry.space_group_name_H-M   'P 1'
#
loop_
_entity.id
_entity.type
_entity.pdbx_description
1 polymer ?
#
loop_
_entity_poly.entity_id
_entity_poly.type
_entity_poly.pdbx_seq_one_letter_code
_entity_poly.pdbx_strand_id
1 'polypeptide(L)'
;MADTLEVPINISDHFATFIHLDIHTYHNKSFQRKIYLYKRANFCQVNHDISNIDWDEVWNVDDAIDKITDKFTSKLDELIEQYIPSKIITVRSKDKPWFTPEIKKNIRIRDRLRKKALKSKRTDHLSA
;
A
#
# COMPACT_ATOMS: atom_id res chain seq x y z
N MET A 1 -14.09 -15.23 -26.67
CA MET A 1 -14.71 -15.93 -27.82
C MET A 1 -15.10 -14.88 -28.85
N ALA A 2 -14.79 -15.07 -30.12
CA ALA A 2 -15.20 -14.16 -31.20
C ALA A 2 -16.20 -14.89 -32.09
N ASP A 3 -17.25 -14.21 -32.53
CA ASP A 3 -18.32 -14.79 -33.34
C ASP A 3 -19.01 -13.71 -34.18
N THR A 4 -19.92 -14.12 -35.06
CA THR A 4 -20.62 -13.26 -36.01
C THR A 4 -22.13 -13.48 -35.95
N LEU A 5 -22.89 -12.39 -36.02
CA LEU A 5 -24.35 -12.40 -36.10
C LEU A 5 -24.79 -12.06 -37.53
N GLU A 6 -25.77 -12.81 -38.04
CA GLU A 6 -26.45 -12.47 -39.28
C GLU A 6 -27.25 -11.17 -39.14
N VAL A 7 -27.06 -10.25 -40.08
CA VAL A 7 -27.76 -8.98 -40.12
C VAL A 7 -28.64 -8.97 -41.37
N PRO A 8 -29.92 -8.57 -41.28
CA PRO A 8 -30.78 -8.43 -42.44
C PRO A 8 -30.16 -7.56 -43.53
N ILE A 9 -30.28 -7.98 -44.80
CA ILE A 9 -29.65 -7.33 -45.96
C ILE A 9 -30.09 -5.87 -46.16
N ASN A 10 -31.27 -5.50 -45.68
CA ASN A 10 -31.77 -4.13 -45.72
C ASN A 10 -31.11 -3.21 -44.67
N ILE A 11 -30.27 -3.77 -43.79
CA ILE A 11 -29.54 -3.05 -42.74
C ILE A 11 -28.03 -3.06 -43.04
N SER A 12 -27.47 -4.20 -43.44
CA SER A 12 -26.04 -4.36 -43.73
C SER A 12 -25.82 -5.52 -44.72
N ASP A 13 -24.87 -5.36 -45.63
CA ASP A 13 -24.35 -6.41 -46.51
C ASP A 13 -23.23 -7.24 -45.86
N HIS A 14 -22.83 -6.89 -44.64
CA HIS A 14 -21.83 -7.59 -43.83
C HIS A 14 -22.42 -8.19 -42.54
N PHE A 15 -21.83 -9.30 -42.10
CA PHE A 15 -22.08 -9.90 -40.79
C PHE A 15 -21.60 -8.99 -39.64
N ALA A 16 -22.39 -8.89 -38.57
CA ALA A 16 -22.00 -8.16 -37.38
C ALA A 16 -21.04 -9.01 -36.55
N THR A 17 -19.76 -8.64 -36.53
CA THR A 17 -18.75 -9.34 -35.73
C THR A 17 -18.77 -8.84 -34.30
N PHE A 18 -18.74 -9.75 -33.33
CA PHE A 18 -18.61 -9.42 -31.92
C PHE A 18 -17.53 -10.26 -31.24
N ILE A 19 -16.98 -9.73 -30.15
CA ILE A 19 -16.02 -10.44 -29.32
C ILE A 19 -16.47 -10.38 -27.86
N HIS A 20 -16.32 -11.50 -27.18
CA HIS A 20 -16.43 -11.62 -25.74
C HIS A 20 -15.03 -11.68 -25.14
N LEU A 21 -14.73 -10.71 -24.27
CA LEU A 21 -13.45 -10.54 -23.59
C LEU A 21 -13.66 -10.58 -22.08
N ASP A 22 -13.06 -11.58 -21.42
CA ASP A 22 -13.00 -11.64 -19.96
C ASP A 22 -11.79 -10.87 -19.44
N ILE A 23 -12.01 -9.58 -19.13
CA ILE A 23 -10.94 -8.71 -18.64
C ILE A 23 -10.87 -8.78 -17.12
N HIS A 24 -9.86 -9.50 -16.62
CA HIS A 24 -9.52 -9.52 -15.21
C HIS A 24 -8.68 -8.29 -14.87
N THR A 25 -9.27 -7.34 -14.14
CA THR A 25 -8.55 -6.14 -13.70
C THR A 25 -7.82 -6.41 -12.39
N TYR A 26 -6.49 -6.51 -12.45
CA TYR A 26 -5.68 -6.52 -11.24
C TYR A 26 -5.59 -5.10 -10.69
N HIS A 27 -6.33 -4.85 -9.62
CA HIS A 27 -6.23 -3.61 -8.89
C HIS A 27 -5.35 -3.81 -7.66
N ASN A 28 -4.18 -3.21 -7.72
CA ASN A 28 -3.34 -3.01 -6.55
C ASN A 28 -4.07 -2.13 -5.53
N LYS A 29 -4.74 -2.77 -4.57
CA LYS A 29 -5.51 -2.11 -3.51
C LYS A 29 -4.55 -1.44 -2.54
N SER A 30 -5.03 -0.36 -1.93
CA SER A 30 -4.33 0.22 -0.79
C SER A 30 -4.48 -0.72 0.40
N PHE A 31 -3.42 -0.89 1.18
CA PHE A 31 -3.41 -1.75 2.36
C PHE A 31 -2.79 -1.02 3.54
N GLN A 32 -3.02 -1.54 4.74
CA GLN A 32 -2.41 -1.03 5.95
C GLN A 32 -1.24 -1.93 6.33
N ARG A 33 -0.14 -1.33 6.81
CA ARG A 33 0.97 -2.08 7.43
C ARG A 33 1.52 -1.33 8.63
N LYS A 34 1.94 -2.07 9.65
CA LYS A 34 2.74 -1.57 10.77
C LYS A 34 4.14 -1.22 10.24
N ILE A 35 4.66 -0.07 10.64
CA ILE A 35 6.06 0.30 10.42
C ILE A 35 6.66 0.75 11.74
N TYR A 36 7.93 0.41 11.96
CA TYR A 36 8.71 0.85 13.10
C TYR A 36 9.39 2.18 12.83
N LEU A 37 9.38 3.06 13.82
CA LEU A 37 9.97 4.40 13.76
C LEU A 37 11.38 4.35 14.34
N TYR A 38 12.31 3.67 13.67
CA TYR A 38 13.68 3.46 14.15
C TYR A 38 14.43 4.75 14.53
N LYS A 39 14.10 5.90 13.90
CA LYS A 39 14.64 7.21 14.29
C LYS A 39 14.23 7.67 15.70
N ARG A 40 13.26 7.00 16.32
CA ARG A 40 12.71 7.25 17.66
C ARG A 40 12.92 6.04 18.60
N ALA A 41 13.72 5.06 18.18
CA ALA A 41 14.00 3.89 18.99
C ALA A 41 14.86 4.25 20.20
N ASN A 42 14.61 3.61 21.33
CA ASN A 42 15.52 3.65 22.48
C ASN A 42 16.61 2.57 22.34
N PHE A 43 17.59 2.80 21.47
CA PHE A 43 18.65 1.83 21.21
C PHE A 43 19.54 1.56 22.44
N CYS A 44 19.62 2.49 23.39
CA CYS A 44 20.36 2.26 24.63
C CYS A 44 19.75 1.10 25.42
N GLN A 45 18.43 1.10 25.58
CA GLN A 45 17.74 0.00 26.28
C GLN A 45 17.72 -1.29 25.45
N VAL A 46 17.54 -1.21 24.13
CA VAL A 46 17.66 -2.39 23.26
C VAL A 46 19.02 -3.06 23.44
N ASN A 47 20.11 -2.29 23.36
CA ASN A 47 21.45 -2.85 23.48
C ASN A 47 21.72 -3.41 24.89
N HIS A 48 21.21 -2.73 25.93
CA HIS A 48 21.32 -3.21 27.31
C HIS A 48 20.62 -4.57 27.47
N ASP A 49 19.35 -4.66 27.07
CA ASP A 49 18.56 -5.87 27.24
C ASP A 49 19.04 -7.01 26.35
N ILE A 50 19.41 -6.75 25.08
CA ILE A 50 20.03 -7.76 24.20
C ILE A 50 21.28 -8.37 24.84
N SER A 51 22.11 -7.54 25.49
CA SER A 51 23.36 -7.99 26.11
C SER A 51 23.12 -8.77 27.41
N ASN A 52 21.96 -8.59 28.04
CA ASN A 52 21.58 -9.28 29.28
C ASN A 52 20.74 -10.54 29.04
N ILE A 53 20.36 -10.83 27.79
CA ILE A 53 19.69 -12.09 27.46
C ILE A 53 20.68 -13.24 27.66
N ASP A 54 20.26 -14.24 28.45
CA ASP A 54 20.92 -15.53 28.49
C ASP A 54 20.57 -16.33 27.22
N TRP A 55 21.45 -16.28 26.23
CA TRP A 55 21.24 -16.96 24.95
C TRP A 55 21.35 -18.48 25.06
N ASP A 56 22.05 -19.00 26.07
CA ASP A 56 22.16 -20.45 26.29
C ASP A 56 20.83 -21.03 26.79
N GLU A 57 20.01 -20.24 27.50
CA GLU A 57 18.62 -20.62 27.83
C GLU A 57 17.70 -20.58 26.59
N VAL A 58 17.98 -19.67 25.65
CA VAL A 58 17.19 -19.53 24.42
C VAL A 58 17.46 -20.69 23.46
N TRP A 59 18.71 -21.17 23.37
CA TRP A 59 19.11 -22.23 22.45
C TRP A 59 19.27 -23.55 23.19
N ASN A 60 18.30 -24.46 23.04
CA ASN A 60 18.53 -25.84 23.45
C ASN A 60 19.32 -26.55 22.34
N VAL A 61 20.48 -27.13 22.69
CA VAL A 61 21.37 -27.83 21.75
C VAL A 61 20.66 -29.01 21.06
N ASP A 62 19.62 -29.57 21.70
CA ASP A 62 18.82 -30.66 21.15
C ASP A 62 17.67 -30.19 20.23
N ASP A 63 17.41 -28.88 20.15
CA ASP A 63 16.37 -28.33 19.26
C ASP A 63 16.85 -28.30 17.79
N ALA A 64 15.91 -28.51 16.87
CA ALA A 64 16.15 -28.29 15.45
C ALA A 64 16.50 -26.81 15.18
N ILE A 65 17.38 -26.58 14.19
CA ILE A 65 17.87 -25.23 13.81
C ILE A 65 16.73 -24.24 13.55
N ASP A 66 15.66 -24.69 12.88
CA ASP A 66 14.49 -23.84 12.61
C ASP A 66 13.85 -23.32 13.90
N LYS A 67 13.70 -24.19 14.91
CA LYS A 67 13.13 -23.83 16.21
C LYS A 67 14.04 -22.88 16.99
N ILE A 68 15.35 -23.06 16.90
CA ILE A 68 16.32 -22.12 17.50
C ILE A 68 16.21 -20.74 16.82
N THR A 69 16.07 -20.72 15.50
CA THR A 69 15.91 -19.49 14.72
C THR A 69 14.62 -18.75 15.06
N ASP A 70 13.52 -19.48 15.23
CA ASP A 70 12.23 -18.91 15.65
C ASP A 70 12.31 -18.29 17.04
N LYS A 71 12.94 -18.96 18.00
CA LYS A 71 13.14 -18.44 19.37
C LYS A 71 14.01 -17.18 19.37
N PHE A 72 15.11 -17.20 18.63
CA PHE A 72 15.98 -16.04 18.47
C PHE A 72 15.21 -14.84 17.88
N THR A 73 14.49 -15.07 16.79
CA THR A 73 13.72 -14.02 16.11
C THR A 73 12.63 -13.48 17.02
N SER A 74 11.93 -14.34 17.75
CA SER A 74 10.89 -13.94 18.71
C SER A 74 11.46 -13.06 19.82
N LYS A 75 12.63 -13.40 20.38
CA LYS A 75 13.30 -12.57 21.40
C LYS A 75 13.68 -11.19 20.87
N LEU A 76 14.17 -11.13 19.64
CA LEU A 76 14.49 -9.86 19.01
C LEU A 76 13.23 -9.03 18.73
N ASP A 77 12.16 -9.67 18.26
CA ASP A 77 10.88 -9.03 18.00
C ASP A 77 10.26 -8.45 19.28
N GLU A 78 10.31 -9.18 20.41
CA GLU A 78 9.88 -8.69 21.73
C GLU A 78 10.56 -7.36 22.09
N LEU A 79 11.89 -7.29 21.95
CA LEU A 79 12.65 -6.08 22.25
C LEU A 79 12.35 -4.94 21.28
N ILE A 80 12.19 -5.25 20.00
CA ILE A 80 11.79 -4.27 18.97
C ILE A 80 10.40 -3.71 19.31
N GLU A 81 9.44 -4.55 19.69
CA GLU A 81 8.10 -4.11 20.06
C GLU A 81 8.09 -3.25 21.32
N GLN A 82 8.92 -3.59 22.31
CA GLN A 82 9.02 -2.87 23.58
C GLN A 82 9.68 -1.49 23.42
N TYR A 83 10.77 -1.41 22.66
CA TYR A 83 11.63 -0.22 22.64
C TYR A 83 11.56 0.64 21.37
N ILE A 84 10.89 0.16 20.32
CA ILE A 84 10.79 0.87 19.05
C ILE A 84 9.32 1.24 18.79
N PRO A 85 8.96 2.53 18.91
CA PRO A 85 7.61 2.98 18.60
C PRO A 85 7.21 2.60 17.18
N SER A 86 5.98 2.15 17.00
CA SER A 86 5.43 1.78 15.70
C SER A 86 4.19 2.60 15.35
N LYS A 87 3.85 2.63 14.07
CA LYS A 87 2.59 3.21 13.60
C LYS A 87 2.05 2.42 12.42
N ILE A 88 0.74 2.43 12.26
CA ILE A 88 0.07 1.88 11.08
C ILE A 88 0.07 2.95 9.99
N ILE A 89 0.51 2.59 8.79
CA ILE A 89 0.42 3.45 7.60
C ILE A 89 -0.47 2.81 6.53
N THR A 90 -1.16 3.64 5.77
CA THR A 90 -1.81 3.20 4.52
C THR A 90 -0.81 3.29 3.38
N VAL A 91 -0.40 2.14 2.85
CA VAL A 91 0.38 2.03 1.62
C VAL A 91 -0.60 2.07 0.44
N ARG A 92 -0.35 2.99 -0.48
CA ARG A 92 -1.11 3.09 -1.73
C ARG A 92 -0.18 2.68 -2.85
N SER A 93 -0.35 1.47 -3.36
CA SER A 93 0.51 0.88 -4.38
C SER A 93 0.55 1.65 -5.71
N LYS A 94 -0.42 2.55 -5.95
CA LYS A 94 -0.47 3.42 -7.13
C LYS A 94 0.27 4.75 -6.94
N ASP A 95 0.66 5.10 -5.71
CA ASP A 95 1.37 6.34 -5.45
C ASP A 95 2.80 6.23 -6.00
N LYS A 96 3.24 7.24 -6.76
CA LYS A 96 4.62 7.32 -7.23
C LYS A 96 5.57 7.58 -6.05
N PRO A 97 6.86 7.20 -6.12
CA PRO A 97 7.79 7.37 -4.99
C PRO A 97 7.90 8.82 -4.47
N TRP A 98 7.77 9.81 -5.34
CA TRP A 98 7.81 11.23 -5.00
C TRP A 98 6.45 11.80 -4.55
N PHE A 99 5.40 10.98 -4.42
CA PHE A 99 4.04 11.43 -4.12
C PHE A 99 3.77 11.47 -2.61
N THR A 100 4.29 12.50 -1.96
CA THR A 100 4.20 12.69 -0.52
C THR A 100 2.75 12.92 -0.03
N PRO A 101 2.45 12.67 1.26
CA PRO A 101 1.15 13.03 1.84
C PRO A 101 0.77 14.50 1.66
N GLU A 102 1.76 15.39 1.70
CA GLU A 102 1.59 16.83 1.51
C GLU A 102 1.20 17.20 0.08
N ILE A 103 1.89 16.65 -0.92
CA ILE A 103 1.52 16.84 -2.34
C ILE A 103 0.07 16.39 -2.57
N LYS A 104 -0.32 15.24 -2.03
CA LYS A 104 -1.71 14.75 -2.12
C LYS A 104 -2.70 15.67 -1.43
N LYS A 105 -2.36 16.23 -0.26
CA LYS A 105 -3.18 17.22 0.44
C LYS A 105 -3.39 18.45 -0.45
N ASN A 106 -2.32 18.97 -1.05
CA ASN A 106 -2.39 20.14 -1.93
C ASN A 106 -3.21 19.89 -3.19
N ILE A 107 -3.06 18.71 -3.82
CA ILE A 107 -3.90 18.29 -4.95
C ILE A 107 -5.39 18.26 -4.57
N ARG A 108 -5.74 17.66 -3.42
CA ARG A 108 -7.13 17.62 -2.95
C ARG A 108 -7.70 19.02 -2.68
N ILE A 109 -6.89 19.92 -2.11
CA ILE A 109 -7.30 21.31 -1.86
C ILE A 109 -7.57 22.01 -3.20
N ARG A 110 -6.63 21.94 -4.15
CA ARG A 110 -6.78 22.50 -5.50
C ARG A 110 -8.05 22.00 -6.18
N ASP A 111 -8.26 20.68 -6.21
CA ASP A 111 -9.39 20.07 -6.91
C ASP A 111 -10.72 20.43 -6.26
N ARG A 112 -10.76 20.52 -4.93
CA ARG A 112 -11.93 20.99 -4.17
C ARG A 112 -12.26 22.44 -4.51
N LEU A 113 -11.27 23.32 -4.52
CA LEU A 113 -11.45 24.74 -4.87
C LEU A 113 -11.93 24.90 -6.31
N ARG A 114 -11.31 24.18 -7.26
CA ARG A 114 -11.74 24.16 -8.67
C ARG A 114 -13.20 23.72 -8.82
N LYS A 115 -13.61 22.64 -8.16
CA LYS A 115 -15.00 22.17 -8.16
C LYS A 115 -15.97 23.21 -7.60
N LYS A 116 -15.59 23.89 -6.51
CA LYS A 116 -16.40 24.98 -5.93
C LYS A 116 -16.55 26.15 -6.90
N ALA A 117 -15.46 26.58 -7.54
CA ALA A 117 -15.46 27.65 -8.53
C ALA A 117 -16.37 27.32 -9.73
N LEU A 118 -16.20 26.14 -10.33
CA LEU A 118 -17.02 25.67 -11.45
C LEU A 118 -18.52 25.60 -11.10
N LYS A 119 -18.87 25.18 -9.87
CA LYS A 119 -20.26 25.15 -9.40
C LYS A 119 -20.84 26.55 -9.19
N SER A 120 -20.01 27.53 -8.82
CA SER A 120 -20.45 28.87 -8.45
C SER A 120 -20.80 29.79 -9.63
N LYS A 121 -20.55 29.37 -10.89
CA LYS A 121 -20.79 30.16 -12.12
C LYS A 121 -20.28 31.61 -12.08
N ARG A 122 -19.35 31.98 -11.19
CA ARG A 122 -18.70 33.30 -11.22
C ARG A 122 -17.75 33.34 -12.41
N THR A 123 -18.13 34.09 -13.43
CA THR A 123 -17.37 34.36 -14.65
C THR A 123 -16.39 35.53 -14.50
N ASP A 124 -16.13 36.00 -13.28
CA ASP A 124 -15.50 37.30 -13.05
C ASP A 124 -13.95 37.25 -13.05
N HIS A 125 -13.32 36.14 -13.45
CA HIS A 125 -11.85 35.98 -13.31
C HIS A 125 -11.15 35.27 -14.48
N LEU A 126 -11.83 34.99 -15.60
CA LEU A 126 -11.20 34.39 -16.80
C LEU A 126 -10.70 35.42 -17.81
N SER A 127 -10.30 36.60 -17.35
CA SER A 127 -9.51 37.58 -18.12
C SER A 127 -8.13 37.72 -17.49
N ALA A 128 -7.20 36.89 -17.93
CA ALA A 128 -5.76 37.13 -17.93
C ALA A 128 -5.15 36.34 -19.09
#